data_AF-A0AAW2G1C6-F1
#
_entry.id   AF-A0AAW2G1C6-F1
#
_cell.length_a   1.000
_cell.length_b   1.000
_cell.length_c   1.000
_cell.angle_alpha   90.00
_cell.angle_beta   90.00
_cell.angle_gamma   90.00
#
_symmetry.space_group_name_H-M   'P 1'
#
loop_
_entity.id
_entity.type
_entity.pdbx_description
1 polymer ?
#
loop_
_entity_poly.entity_id
_entity_poly.type
_entity_poly.pdbx_seq_one_letter_code
_entity_poly.pdbx_strand_id
1 'polypeptide(L)'
;MPDLSDATNDHQSEIPQFFAGSNVIITGGSGFLGVLLIEKLLRCCPDIGKLYIFMRAKKGKSPEQRMKEHFDNSVYDRLKKEQPNFEVKIKMVEADLSKLGLELSQEDQELLLDTNVIFHAAATVRFNEALRLAVNINIRGTKELLLLAKRMPNLKSFVYVSTAFSYCVHNFIEEKSYSPPIETDKILTLLDILNDKELDKITPM
;
A
#
# COMPACT_ATOMS: atom_id res chain seq x y z
N MET A 1 13.09 -53.01 -2.25
CA MET A 1 12.70 -51.70 -2.80
C MET A 1 11.27 -51.46 -2.39
N PRO A 2 10.97 -50.41 -1.61
CA PRO A 2 9.59 -50.04 -1.34
C PRO A 2 9.03 -49.29 -2.55
N ASP A 3 7.77 -49.60 -2.81
CA ASP A 3 6.89 -49.11 -3.84
C ASP A 3 6.74 -47.57 -3.81
N LEU A 4 6.77 -46.93 -4.97
CA LEU A 4 6.70 -45.47 -5.17
C LEU A 4 5.28 -44.99 -5.54
N SER A 5 4.27 -45.86 -5.48
CA SER A 5 2.87 -45.46 -5.70
C SER A 5 2.15 -45.19 -4.39
N ASP A 6 2.31 -43.99 -3.83
CA ASP A 6 1.24 -43.19 -3.19
C ASP A 6 1.84 -42.03 -2.39
N ALA A 7 1.88 -40.85 -3.00
CA ALA A 7 1.78 -39.57 -2.32
C ALA A 7 1.61 -38.45 -3.37
N THR A 8 0.43 -38.35 -3.99
CA THR A 8 -0.03 -37.06 -4.52
C THR A 8 -0.31 -36.15 -3.34
N ASN A 9 0.74 -35.61 -2.73
CA ASN A 9 0.60 -34.60 -1.70
C ASN A 9 0.34 -33.28 -2.41
N ASP A 10 -0.95 -32.99 -2.59
CA ASP A 10 -1.50 -31.75 -3.13
C ASP A 10 -1.28 -30.61 -2.11
N HIS A 11 -0.02 -30.36 -1.75
CA HIS A 11 0.37 -29.31 -0.82
C HIS A 11 0.30 -27.97 -1.53
N GLN A 12 -0.92 -27.45 -1.63
CA GLN A 12 -1.15 -26.05 -1.94
C GLN A 12 -0.30 -25.20 -0.99
N SER A 13 0.46 -24.24 -1.54
CA SER A 13 1.34 -23.36 -0.74
C SER A 13 0.55 -22.67 0.38
N GLU A 14 1.19 -22.48 1.54
CA GLU A 14 0.61 -21.76 2.70
C GLU A 14 0.19 -20.33 2.35
N ILE A 15 0.82 -19.71 1.32
CA ILE A 15 0.52 -18.33 0.89
C ILE A 15 -0.91 -18.22 0.32
N PRO A 16 -1.31 -18.98 -0.73
CA PRO A 16 -2.71 -19.03 -1.18
C PRO A 16 -3.71 -19.31 -0.05
N GLN A 17 -3.39 -20.23 0.85
CA GLN A 17 -4.25 -20.58 1.99
C GLN A 17 -4.43 -19.40 2.95
N PHE A 18 -3.37 -18.66 3.26
CA PHE A 18 -3.44 -17.47 4.11
C PHE A 18 -4.34 -16.38 3.52
N PHE A 19 -4.25 -16.17 2.20
CA PHE A 19 -5.03 -15.14 1.50
C PHE A 19 -6.44 -15.58 1.09
N ALA A 20 -6.77 -16.87 1.18
CA ALA A 20 -8.12 -17.37 0.88
C ALA A 20 -9.17 -16.65 1.74
N GLY A 21 -10.18 -16.08 1.09
CA GLY A 21 -11.23 -15.27 1.70
C GLY A 21 -10.77 -13.95 2.32
N SER A 22 -9.47 -13.61 2.26
CA SER A 22 -8.94 -12.41 2.89
C SER A 22 -9.15 -11.18 2.00
N ASN A 23 -9.52 -10.06 2.62
CA ASN A 23 -9.59 -8.76 1.99
C ASN A 23 -8.27 -7.99 2.18
N VAL A 24 -7.77 -7.38 1.11
CA VAL A 24 -6.42 -6.78 1.07
C VAL A 24 -6.47 -5.35 0.55
N ILE A 25 -5.87 -4.42 1.30
CA ILE A 25 -5.61 -3.05 0.82
C ILE A 25 -4.19 -2.98 0.26
N ILE A 26 -4.04 -2.33 -0.89
CA ILE A 26 -2.74 -1.96 -1.46
C ILE A 26 -2.70 -0.46 -1.71
N THR A 27 -1.76 0.22 -1.06
CA THR A 27 -1.39 1.60 -1.43
C THR A 27 -0.16 1.58 -2.35
N GLY A 28 -0.11 2.50 -3.31
CA GLY A 28 0.98 2.53 -4.29
C GLY A 28 0.81 1.49 -5.39
N GLY A 29 -0.42 1.00 -5.62
CA GLY A 29 -0.73 -0.02 -6.61
C GLY A 29 -0.34 0.35 -8.05
N SER A 30 -0.34 1.64 -8.40
CA SER A 30 0.12 2.12 -9.71
C SER A 30 1.65 2.24 -9.84
N GLY A 31 2.39 2.07 -8.75
CA GLY A 31 3.86 2.11 -8.75
C GLY A 31 4.47 0.78 -9.22
N PHE A 32 5.77 0.79 -9.50
CA PHE A 32 6.49 -0.36 -10.03
C PHE A 32 6.28 -1.66 -9.20
N LEU A 33 6.53 -1.61 -7.88
CA LEU A 33 6.33 -2.75 -7.00
C LEU A 33 4.84 -3.11 -6.83
N GLY A 34 3.97 -2.10 -6.74
CA GLY A 34 2.53 -2.29 -6.52
C GLY A 34 1.88 -3.08 -7.64
N VAL A 35 2.21 -2.77 -8.90
CA VAL A 35 1.72 -3.50 -10.08
C VAL A 35 2.10 -4.98 -10.03
N LEU A 36 3.36 -5.28 -9.68
CA LEU A 36 3.85 -6.66 -9.57
C LEU A 36 3.20 -7.41 -8.40
N LEU A 37 2.98 -6.73 -7.27
CA LEU A 37 2.31 -7.30 -6.11
C LEU A 37 0.85 -7.65 -6.43
N ILE A 38 0.12 -6.74 -7.08
CA ILE A 38 -1.26 -6.95 -7.53
C ILE A 38 -1.34 -8.16 -8.46
N GLU A 39 -0.48 -8.21 -9.49
CA GLU A 39 -0.41 -9.33 -10.44
C GLU A 39 -0.22 -10.66 -9.72
N LYS A 40 0.77 -10.69 -8.82
CA LYS A 40 1.16 -11.92 -8.12
C LYS A 40 0.08 -12.40 -7.17
N LEU A 41 -0.56 -11.51 -6.41
CA LEU A 41 -1.64 -11.86 -5.50
C LEU A 41 -2.85 -12.41 -6.27
N LEU A 42 -3.30 -11.72 -7.32
CA LEU A 42 -4.47 -12.15 -8.08
C LEU A 42 -4.23 -13.45 -8.85
N ARG A 43 -3.02 -13.69 -9.34
CA ARG A 43 -2.69 -14.90 -10.11
C ARG A 43 -2.41 -16.10 -9.22
N CYS A 44 -1.66 -15.91 -8.14
CA CYS A 44 -1.24 -17.03 -7.27
C CYS A 44 -2.17 -17.28 -6.08
N CYS A 45 -3.02 -16.31 -5.70
CA CYS A 45 -3.99 -16.45 -4.62
C CYS A 45 -5.41 -16.23 -5.20
N PRO A 46 -5.90 -17.14 -6.06
CA PRO A 46 -7.18 -16.95 -6.72
C PRO A 46 -8.34 -16.87 -5.72
N ASP A 47 -8.24 -17.46 -4.54
CA ASP A 47 -9.33 -17.44 -3.55
C ASP A 47 -9.35 -16.18 -2.67
N ILE A 48 -8.54 -15.15 -2.98
CA ILE A 48 -8.61 -13.85 -2.31
C ILE A 48 -10.02 -13.25 -2.39
N GLY A 49 -10.48 -12.63 -1.30
CA GLY A 49 -11.83 -12.06 -1.20
C GLY A 49 -11.98 -10.80 -2.04
N LYS A 50 -11.54 -9.66 -1.50
CA LYS A 50 -11.48 -8.37 -2.19
C LYS A 50 -10.08 -7.78 -2.17
N LEU A 51 -9.71 -7.13 -3.26
CA LEU A 51 -8.49 -6.34 -3.39
C LEU A 51 -8.87 -4.87 -3.56
N TYR A 52 -8.63 -4.07 -2.52
CA TYR A 52 -8.83 -2.63 -2.52
C TYR A 52 -7.55 -1.93 -2.97
N ILE A 53 -7.59 -1.24 -4.10
CA ILE A 53 -6.42 -0.51 -4.63
C ILE A 53 -6.64 0.98 -4.40
N PHE A 54 -5.79 1.57 -3.56
CA PHE A 54 -5.87 3.01 -3.28
C PHE A 54 -5.24 3.79 -4.42
N MET A 55 -6.02 4.70 -5.00
CA MET A 55 -5.58 5.56 -6.08
C MET A 55 -6.09 6.98 -5.86
N ARG A 56 -5.23 7.98 -6.01
CA ARG A 56 -5.66 9.39 -6.01
C ARG A 56 -6.61 9.64 -7.16
N ALA A 57 -7.64 10.46 -7.00
CA ALA A 57 -8.51 10.89 -8.09
C ALA A 57 -7.71 11.53 -9.26
N LYS A 58 -8.23 11.46 -10.49
CA LYS A 58 -7.63 12.14 -11.65
C LYS A 58 -8.71 12.84 -12.44
N LYS A 59 -8.53 14.15 -12.62
CA LYS A 59 -9.48 15.00 -13.32
C LYS A 59 -9.80 14.43 -14.71
N GLY A 60 -11.08 14.27 -14.98
CA GLY A 60 -11.59 13.83 -16.29
C GLY A 60 -11.51 12.33 -16.55
N LYS A 61 -11.27 11.49 -15.54
CA LYS A 61 -11.37 10.02 -15.67
C LYS A 61 -12.26 9.44 -14.59
N SER A 62 -13.13 8.51 -14.95
CA SER A 62 -13.90 7.75 -13.96
C SER A 62 -13.04 6.66 -13.30
N PRO A 63 -13.41 6.16 -12.11
CA PRO A 63 -12.74 5.03 -11.48
C PRO A 63 -12.65 3.80 -12.39
N GLU A 64 -13.69 3.50 -13.16
CA GLU A 64 -13.75 2.36 -14.08
C GLU A 64 -12.75 2.52 -15.23
N GLN A 65 -12.65 3.74 -15.80
CA GLN A 65 -11.66 4.04 -16.84
C GLN A 65 -10.23 3.85 -16.31
N ARG A 66 -9.98 4.30 -15.07
CA ARG A 66 -8.67 4.10 -14.44
C ARG A 66 -8.37 2.64 -14.16
N MET A 67 -9.39 1.87 -13.79
CA MET A 67 -9.25 0.43 -13.59
C MET A 67 -8.84 -0.26 -14.87
N LYS A 68 -9.55 0.03 -15.96
CA LYS A 68 -9.20 -0.49 -17.28
C LYS A 68 -7.77 -0.12 -17.69
N GLU A 69 -7.42 1.17 -17.63
CA GLU A 69 -6.07 1.64 -17.99
C GLU A 69 -4.97 1.01 -17.13
N HIS A 70 -5.24 0.77 -15.86
CA HIS A 70 -4.29 0.12 -14.98
C HIS A 70 -4.02 -1.32 -15.43
N PHE A 71 -5.06 -2.08 -15.76
CA PHE A 71 -4.96 -3.47 -16.19
C PHE A 71 -4.61 -3.65 -17.68
N ASP A 72 -4.58 -2.59 -18.48
CA ASP A 72 -4.10 -2.63 -19.88
C ASP A 72 -2.58 -2.89 -20.00
N ASN A 73 -1.83 -2.81 -18.90
CA ASN A 73 -0.40 -3.13 -18.88
C ASN A 73 -0.11 -4.62 -19.17
N SER A 74 0.89 -4.90 -20.00
CA SER A 74 1.30 -6.26 -20.41
C SER A 74 1.77 -7.15 -19.27
N VAL A 75 2.17 -6.56 -18.13
CA VAL A 75 2.47 -7.31 -16.90
C VAL A 75 1.30 -8.19 -16.46
N TYR A 76 0.06 -7.79 -16.77
CA TYR A 76 -1.15 -8.53 -16.42
C TYR A 76 -1.57 -9.55 -17.48
N ASP A 77 -0.85 -9.69 -18.60
CA ASP A 77 -1.24 -10.61 -19.69
C ASP A 77 -1.30 -12.06 -19.23
N ARG A 78 -0.40 -12.45 -18.32
CA ARG A 78 -0.40 -13.79 -17.72
C ARG A 78 -1.58 -13.96 -16.77
N LEU A 79 -1.83 -12.98 -15.90
CA LEU A 79 -2.99 -12.95 -15.01
C LEU A 79 -4.31 -13.08 -15.79
N LYS A 80 -4.48 -12.33 -16.87
CA LYS A 80 -5.68 -12.37 -17.74
C LYS A 80 -5.93 -13.76 -18.33
N LYS A 81 -4.87 -14.50 -18.67
CA LYS A 81 -4.96 -15.86 -19.21
C LYS A 81 -5.29 -16.90 -18.12
N GLU A 82 -4.64 -16.81 -16.96
CA GLU A 82 -4.80 -17.79 -15.88
C GLU A 82 -6.05 -17.56 -15.02
N GLN A 83 -6.48 -16.31 -14.86
CA GLN A 83 -7.58 -15.91 -13.98
C GLN A 83 -8.51 -14.88 -14.66
N PRO A 84 -9.22 -15.21 -15.76
CA PRO A 84 -9.92 -14.24 -16.59
C PRO A 84 -10.98 -13.39 -15.88
N ASN A 85 -11.50 -13.85 -14.74
CA ASN A 85 -12.50 -13.14 -13.93
C ASN A 85 -11.90 -12.39 -12.73
N PHE A 86 -10.59 -12.14 -12.69
CA PHE A 86 -9.93 -11.53 -11.53
C PHE A 86 -10.51 -10.15 -11.16
N GLU A 87 -11.01 -9.39 -12.14
CA GLU A 87 -11.50 -8.02 -11.96
C GLU A 87 -12.69 -7.93 -10.98
N VAL A 88 -13.49 -8.98 -10.83
CA VAL A 88 -14.67 -9.00 -9.92
C VAL A 88 -14.27 -8.90 -8.43
N LYS A 89 -13.00 -9.15 -8.13
CA LYS A 89 -12.42 -9.06 -6.78
C LYS A 89 -11.86 -7.67 -6.49
N ILE A 90 -11.73 -6.81 -7.50
CA ILE A 90 -11.04 -5.54 -7.38
C ILE A 90 -12.04 -4.43 -7.11
N LYS A 91 -11.70 -3.56 -6.16
CA LYS A 91 -12.36 -2.26 -6.00
C LYS A 91 -11.30 -1.18 -5.92
N MET A 92 -11.36 -0.23 -6.85
CA MET A 92 -10.56 0.99 -6.73
C MET A 92 -11.22 1.91 -5.71
N VAL A 93 -10.41 2.41 -4.78
CA VAL A 93 -10.84 3.35 -3.75
C VAL A 93 -10.08 4.65 -3.97
N GLU A 94 -10.82 5.74 -4.10
CA GLU A 94 -10.22 7.07 -4.20
C GLU A 94 -9.64 7.46 -2.84
N ALA A 95 -8.32 7.64 -2.79
CA ALA A 95 -7.62 7.98 -1.56
C ALA A 95 -6.35 8.78 -1.86
N ASP A 96 -6.08 9.79 -1.04
CA ASP A 96 -4.87 10.61 -1.09
C ASP A 96 -4.16 10.63 0.27
N LEU A 97 -2.99 9.99 0.32
CA LEU A 97 -2.17 9.94 1.54
C LEU A 97 -1.66 11.30 2.01
N SER A 98 -1.68 12.33 1.16
CA SER A 98 -1.30 13.68 1.56
C SER A 98 -2.41 14.43 2.32
N LYS A 99 -3.63 13.87 2.37
CA LYS A 99 -4.83 14.47 2.95
C LYS A 99 -5.21 13.82 4.27
N LEU A 100 -5.85 14.59 5.14
CA LEU A 100 -6.44 14.09 6.39
C LEU A 100 -7.52 13.06 6.09
N GLY A 101 -7.61 12.00 6.90
CA GLY A 101 -8.55 10.90 6.67
C GLY A 101 -8.34 10.17 5.34
N LEU A 102 -7.16 10.34 4.70
CA LEU A 102 -6.83 9.81 3.38
C LEU A 102 -7.79 10.26 2.25
N GLU A 103 -8.58 11.32 2.48
CA GLU A 103 -9.68 11.75 1.59
C GLU A 103 -10.76 10.68 1.36
N LEU A 104 -10.89 9.70 2.27
CA LEU A 104 -11.89 8.64 2.16
C LEU A 104 -13.29 9.15 2.53
N SER A 105 -14.27 8.76 1.70
CA SER A 105 -15.69 8.91 2.05
C SER A 105 -16.04 8.09 3.29
N GLN A 106 -17.14 8.44 3.97
CA GLN A 106 -17.61 7.64 5.11
C GLN A 106 -17.95 6.21 4.69
N GLU A 107 -18.56 6.04 3.50
CA GLU A 107 -18.89 4.73 2.92
C GLU A 107 -17.63 3.89 2.70
N ASP A 108 -16.57 4.47 2.13
CA ASP A 108 -15.31 3.75 1.93
C ASP A 108 -14.63 3.42 3.27
N GLN A 109 -14.68 4.31 4.26
CA GLN A 109 -14.14 4.01 5.58
C GLN A 109 -14.83 2.80 6.22
N GLU A 110 -16.15 2.70 6.12
CA GLU A 110 -16.92 1.58 6.65
C GLU A 110 -16.66 0.29 5.89
N LEU A 111 -16.64 0.36 4.55
CA LEU A 111 -16.30 -0.76 3.66
C LEU A 111 -14.94 -1.38 4.01
N LEU A 112 -13.93 -0.53 4.26
CA LEU A 112 -12.55 -0.97 4.46
C LEU A 112 -12.32 -1.62 5.83
N LEU A 113 -13.27 -1.53 6.78
CA LEU A 113 -13.11 -2.15 8.10
C LEU A 113 -12.99 -3.68 8.04
N ASP A 114 -13.52 -4.32 7.00
CA ASP A 114 -13.42 -5.78 6.79
C ASP A 114 -12.07 -6.22 6.17
N THR A 115 -11.05 -5.37 6.20
CA THR A 115 -9.72 -5.68 5.67
C THR A 115 -8.93 -6.59 6.61
N ASN A 116 -8.23 -7.57 6.03
CA ASN A 116 -7.34 -8.48 6.76
C ASN A 116 -5.85 -8.18 6.58
N VAL A 117 -5.45 -7.62 5.43
CA VAL A 117 -4.03 -7.33 5.15
C VAL A 117 -3.89 -5.97 4.48
N ILE A 118 -2.91 -5.18 4.92
CA ILE A 118 -2.55 -3.91 4.29
C ILE A 118 -1.13 -4.01 3.76
N PHE A 119 -0.93 -3.74 2.47
CA PHE A 119 0.37 -3.45 1.89
C PHE A 119 0.49 -1.95 1.64
N HIS A 120 1.27 -1.28 2.48
CA HIS A 120 1.55 0.15 2.34
C HIS A 120 2.86 0.35 1.56
N ALA A 121 2.74 0.59 0.25
CA ALA A 121 3.86 0.86 -0.65
C ALA A 121 3.81 2.25 -1.32
N ALA A 122 2.76 3.03 -1.09
CA ALA A 122 2.74 4.43 -1.52
C ALA A 122 3.72 5.29 -0.69
N ALA A 123 4.61 5.99 -1.38
CA ALA A 123 5.47 7.02 -0.81
C ALA A 123 5.85 8.03 -1.91
N THR A 124 6.29 9.23 -1.53
CA THR A 124 7.17 10.02 -2.38
C THR A 124 8.62 9.68 -2.03
N VAL A 125 9.38 9.28 -3.03
CA VAL A 125 10.80 8.85 -2.89
C VAL A 125 11.76 9.84 -3.56
N ARG A 126 11.26 11.03 -3.92
CA ARG A 126 12.08 12.09 -4.51
C ARG A 126 12.86 12.78 -3.40
N PHE A 127 14.19 12.77 -3.51
CA PHE A 127 15.07 13.41 -2.52
C PHE A 127 14.92 14.94 -2.48
N ASN A 128 14.42 15.55 -3.56
CA ASN A 128 14.21 16.99 -3.69
C ASN A 128 12.73 17.41 -3.58
N GLU A 129 11.90 16.59 -2.92
CA GLU A 129 10.51 16.94 -2.67
C GLU A 129 10.39 18.02 -1.59
N ALA A 130 9.44 18.94 -1.73
CA ALA A 130 9.16 19.93 -0.68
C ALA A 130 8.84 19.23 0.64
N LEU A 131 9.43 19.71 1.75
CA LEU A 131 9.33 19.08 3.07
C LEU A 131 7.86 18.83 3.47
N ARG A 132 6.97 19.78 3.17
CA ARG A 132 5.53 19.63 3.43
C ARG A 132 4.92 18.43 2.71
N LEU A 133 5.24 18.26 1.44
CA LEU A 133 4.69 17.18 0.64
C LEU A 133 5.27 15.84 1.08
N ALA A 134 6.58 15.78 1.33
CA ALA A 134 7.26 14.59 1.83
C ALA A 134 6.70 14.11 3.18
N VAL A 135 6.55 15.02 4.15
CA VAL A 135 6.01 14.66 5.48
C VAL A 135 4.52 14.31 5.39
N ASN A 136 3.73 15.04 4.61
CA ASN A 136 2.30 14.70 4.47
C ASN A 136 2.10 13.31 3.84
N ILE A 137 2.83 12.96 2.79
CA ILE A 137 2.67 11.65 2.16
C ILE A 137 3.27 10.53 3.03
N ASN A 138 4.52 10.67 3.45
CA ASN A 138 5.29 9.56 4.04
C ASN A 138 5.12 9.42 5.56
N ILE A 139 4.66 10.46 6.26
CA ILE A 139 4.48 10.43 7.73
C ILE A 139 3.00 10.56 8.08
N ARG A 140 2.34 11.65 7.65
CA ARG A 140 0.91 11.86 7.94
C ARG A 140 0.08 10.76 7.29
N GLY A 141 0.28 10.47 6.00
CA GLY A 141 -0.42 9.40 5.28
C GLY A 141 -0.27 8.02 5.95
N THR A 142 0.94 7.67 6.39
CA THR A 142 1.17 6.43 7.14
C THR A 142 0.43 6.44 8.49
N LYS A 143 0.47 7.56 9.23
CA LYS A 143 -0.28 7.72 10.49
C LYS A 143 -1.79 7.55 10.27
N GLU A 144 -2.37 8.23 9.29
CA GLU A 144 -3.80 8.13 8.94
C GLU A 144 -4.19 6.70 8.56
N LEU A 145 -3.35 6.00 7.78
CA LEU A 145 -3.59 4.61 7.42
C LEU A 145 -3.51 3.66 8.63
N LEU A 146 -2.59 3.91 9.57
CA LEU A 146 -2.52 3.17 10.83
C LEU A 146 -3.74 3.44 11.74
N LEU A 147 -4.25 4.66 11.76
CA LEU A 147 -5.49 5.00 12.49
C LEU A 147 -6.71 4.28 11.89
N LEU A 148 -6.79 4.19 10.56
CA LEU A 148 -7.80 3.36 9.89
C LEU A 148 -7.62 1.88 10.23
N ALA A 149 -6.38 1.37 10.15
CA ALA A 149 -6.04 -0.02 10.44
C ALA A 149 -6.43 -0.43 11.87
N LYS A 150 -6.27 0.47 12.84
CA LYS A 150 -6.66 0.24 14.25
C LYS A 150 -8.16 -0.04 14.42
N ARG A 151 -9.00 0.39 13.48
CA ARG A 151 -10.45 0.18 13.51
C ARG A 151 -10.87 -1.16 12.87
N MET A 152 -9.97 -1.88 12.20
CA MET A 152 -10.26 -3.14 11.50
C MET A 152 -10.24 -4.31 12.47
N PRO A 153 -11.38 -4.96 12.79
CA PRO A 153 -11.44 -6.02 13.79
C PRO A 153 -10.70 -7.30 13.38
N ASN A 154 -10.56 -7.54 12.07
CA ASN A 154 -10.01 -8.78 11.52
C ASN A 154 -8.64 -8.58 10.85
N LEU A 155 -7.93 -7.50 11.17
CA LEU A 155 -6.62 -7.20 10.60
C LEU A 155 -5.57 -8.22 11.10
N LYS A 156 -4.98 -8.96 10.15
CA LYS A 156 -3.92 -9.96 10.40
C LYS A 156 -2.53 -9.37 10.21
N SER A 157 -2.34 -8.45 9.27
CA SER A 157 -1.00 -7.92 8.94
C SER A 157 -1.02 -6.52 8.34
N PHE A 158 -0.06 -5.69 8.76
CA PHE A 158 0.28 -4.42 8.14
C PHE A 158 1.72 -4.49 7.64
N VAL A 159 1.89 -4.51 6.33
CA VAL A 159 3.19 -4.60 5.66
C VAL A 159 3.56 -3.22 5.12
N TYR A 160 4.61 -2.62 5.68
CA TYR A 160 5.15 -1.34 5.24
C TYR A 160 6.38 -1.55 4.37
N VAL A 161 6.38 -0.97 3.15
CA VAL A 161 7.55 -0.98 2.27
C VAL A 161 8.36 0.28 2.54
N SER A 162 9.51 0.10 3.19
CA SER A 162 10.48 1.17 3.45
C SER A 162 11.58 1.19 2.38
N THR A 163 12.66 1.94 2.63
CA THR A 163 13.82 2.07 1.75
C THR A 163 15.11 1.86 2.53
N ALA A 164 16.13 1.29 1.88
CA ALA A 164 17.49 1.19 2.43
C ALA A 164 18.12 2.59 2.70
N PHE A 165 17.54 3.66 2.11
CA PHE A 165 17.98 5.04 2.32
C PHE A 165 17.39 5.70 3.59
N SER A 166 16.57 5.01 4.38
CA SER A 166 15.88 5.61 5.55
C SER A 166 16.84 6.14 6.62
N TYR A 167 18.07 5.62 6.65
CA TYR A 167 19.11 6.00 7.60
C TYR A 167 20.43 6.36 6.88
N CYS A 168 20.35 6.94 5.68
CA CYS A 168 21.51 7.29 4.86
C CYS A 168 22.45 8.34 5.49
N VAL A 169 22.06 8.97 6.59
CA VAL A 169 22.91 9.87 7.40
C VAL A 169 23.92 9.12 8.28
N HIS A 170 23.81 7.79 8.38
CA HIS A 170 24.73 6.94 9.12
C HIS A 170 25.69 6.21 8.17
N ASN A 171 26.98 6.18 8.52
CA ASN A 171 27.99 5.41 7.75
C ASN A 171 27.78 3.90 7.85
N PHE A 172 27.20 3.43 8.96
CA PHE A 172 26.92 2.03 9.23
C PHE A 172 25.51 1.90 9.78
N ILE A 173 24.71 1.03 9.15
CA ILE A 173 23.33 0.76 9.53
C ILE A 173 23.31 -0.61 10.23
N GLU A 174 22.91 -0.60 11.50
CA GLU A 174 22.70 -1.77 12.35
C GLU A 174 21.25 -2.24 12.24
N GLU A 175 20.99 -3.51 12.54
CA GLU A 175 19.63 -4.07 12.61
C GLU A 175 18.93 -3.63 13.91
N LYS A 176 18.63 -2.34 14.02
CA LYS A 176 17.91 -1.76 15.15
C LYS A 176 17.01 -0.61 14.71
N SER A 177 16.06 -0.27 15.58
CA SER A 177 15.28 0.96 15.42
C SER A 177 16.11 2.15 15.90
N TYR A 178 16.22 3.17 15.06
CA TYR A 178 16.86 4.43 15.44
C TYR A 178 15.80 5.43 15.86
N SER A 179 16.07 6.15 16.95
CA SER A 179 15.19 7.23 17.40
C SER A 179 15.17 8.35 16.35
N PRO A 180 13.98 8.81 15.93
CA PRO A 180 13.88 9.92 15.00
C PRO A 180 14.36 11.22 15.66
N PRO A 181 14.90 12.18 14.89
CA PRO A 181 15.36 13.47 15.43
C PRO A 181 14.22 14.35 15.95
N ILE A 182 12.98 14.07 15.53
CA ILE A 182 11.77 14.76 15.96
C ILE A 182 10.62 13.76 16.10
N GLU A 183 9.78 13.93 17.11
CA GLU A 183 8.56 13.13 17.27
C GLU A 183 7.56 13.41 16.14
N THR A 184 6.82 12.38 15.73
CA THR A 184 5.82 12.45 14.66
C THR A 184 4.84 13.59 14.85
N ASP A 185 4.23 13.73 16.03
CA ASP A 185 3.22 14.76 16.23
C ASP A 185 3.81 16.18 16.21
N LYS A 186 5.04 16.34 16.69
CA LYS A 186 5.75 17.64 16.68
C LYS A 186 6.04 18.11 15.25
N ILE A 187 6.51 17.21 14.37
CA ILE A 187 6.76 17.60 12.96
C ILE A 187 5.44 17.92 12.24
N LEU A 188 4.36 17.18 12.52
CA LEU A 188 3.04 17.46 11.96
C LEU A 188 2.50 18.81 12.43
N THR A 189 2.62 19.15 13.71
CA THR A 189 2.24 20.47 14.24
C THR A 189 3.08 21.58 13.62
N LEU A 190 4.39 21.37 13.42
CA LEU A 190 5.27 22.35 12.78
C LEU A 190 4.77 22.70 11.37
N LEU A 191 4.34 21.70 10.60
CA LEU A 191 3.79 21.89 9.26
C LEU A 191 2.49 22.70 9.28
N ASP A 192 1.64 22.49 10.28
CA ASP A 192 0.36 23.20 10.37
C ASP A 192 0.55 24.68 10.76
N ILE A 193 1.65 25.03 11.43
CA ILE A 193 1.95 26.39 11.90
C ILE A 193 2.76 27.20 10.88
N LEU A 194 3.78 26.59 10.27
CA LEU A 194 4.68 27.29 9.35
C LEU A 194 4.13 27.35 7.93
N ASN A 195 4.44 28.41 7.18
CA ASN A 195 4.21 28.46 5.74
C ASN A 195 5.38 27.86 4.94
N ASP A 196 5.19 27.65 3.63
CA ASP A 196 6.20 26.98 2.79
C ASP A 196 7.53 27.73 2.76
N LYS A 197 7.53 29.08 2.74
CA LYS A 197 8.77 29.87 2.75
C LYS A 197 9.56 29.71 4.05
N GLU A 198 8.88 29.48 5.16
CA GLU A 198 9.53 29.23 6.47
C GLU A 198 10.07 27.80 6.54
N LEU A 199 9.32 26.83 6.02
CA LEU A 199 9.77 25.43 5.92
C LEU A 199 10.98 25.28 5.01
N ASP A 200 11.02 26.00 3.89
CA ASP A 200 12.16 25.95 2.96
C ASP A 200 13.46 26.42 3.63
N LYS A 201 13.39 27.39 4.55
CA LYS A 201 14.56 27.89 5.30
C LYS A 201 15.15 26.87 6.28
N ILE A 202 14.35 25.91 6.73
CA ILE A 202 14.75 24.88 7.71
C ILE A 202 14.88 23.49 7.07
N THR A 203 14.59 23.36 5.79
CA THR A 203 14.73 22.10 5.05
C THR A 203 16.23 21.83 4.89
N PRO A 204 16.73 20.66 5.32
CA PRO A 204 18.13 20.30 5.13
C PRO A 204 18.47 20.29 3.63
N MET A 205 19.58 20.94 3.25
CA MET A 205 20.13 20.88 1.89
C MET A 205 20.82 19.55 1.61
#